data_AF-A0A9E2R859-F1
#
_entry.id   AF-A0A9E2R859-F1
#
_cell.length_a   1.000
_cell.length_b   1.000
_cell.length_c   1.000
_cell.angle_alpha   90.00
_cell.angle_beta   90.00
_cell.angle_gamma   90.00
#
_symmetry.space_group_name_H-M   'P 1'
#
loop_
_entity.id
_entity.type
_entity.pdbx_description
1 polymer ?
#
loop_
_entity_poly.entity_id
_entity_poly.type
_entity_poly.pdbx_seq_one_letter_code
_entity_poly.pdbx_strand_id
1 'polypeptide(L)'
;MHALVSALTSEVVAFRPEKKMAPANKDAVGIAVPTTGFRRFMFFNRFTVEREEGFVRILFGNVNKANVLQDAYGTVISEMELEVLKPSTMDYLGAQGTLLDAPTLWQPAGPIPTEVANHMVMARHGSIAETILYSISFCSALALSREASVQEPKKHAGVPNLFADPMALLRSPLAAQQHLIRLLFAAGEPSLLEKR
;
A
#
# COMPACT_ATOMS: atom_id res chain seq x y z
N MET A 1 -29.70 -11.02 52.74
CA MET A 1 -30.30 -11.06 51.39
C MET A 1 -29.18 -11.23 50.39
N HIS A 2 -29.45 -12.07 49.38
CA HIS A 2 -28.51 -12.77 48.51
C HIS A 2 -27.67 -11.88 47.57
N ALA A 3 -26.57 -12.51 47.15
CA ALA A 3 -25.54 -12.06 46.23
C ALA A 3 -26.02 -11.59 44.84
N LEU A 4 -25.20 -10.74 44.20
CA LEU A 4 -25.18 -10.54 42.76
C LEU A 4 -23.71 -10.41 42.31
N VAL A 5 -23.10 -11.57 42.05
CA VAL A 5 -21.83 -11.71 41.34
C VAL A 5 -22.19 -11.85 39.86
N SER A 6 -21.90 -10.82 39.07
CA SER A 6 -22.07 -10.87 37.61
C SER A 6 -20.80 -11.45 36.98
N ALA A 7 -20.93 -12.62 36.38
CA ALA A 7 -19.87 -13.31 35.66
C ALA A 7 -19.72 -12.72 34.26
N LEU A 8 -18.54 -12.18 33.97
CA LEU A 8 -18.08 -11.87 32.61
C LEU A 8 -17.65 -13.18 31.94
N THR A 9 -18.50 -13.71 31.07
CA THR A 9 -18.16 -14.83 30.18
C THR A 9 -17.33 -14.32 29.00
N SER A 10 -16.06 -14.71 28.94
CA SER A 10 -15.20 -14.52 27.77
C SER A 10 -15.55 -15.53 26.69
N GLU A 11 -16.07 -15.08 25.54
CA GLU A 11 -16.17 -15.92 24.35
C GLU A 11 -14.81 -15.97 23.64
N VAL A 12 -14.12 -17.12 23.79
CA VAL A 12 -12.96 -17.46 22.98
C VAL A 12 -13.48 -17.93 21.62
N VAL A 13 -13.37 -17.07 20.61
CA VAL A 13 -13.66 -17.42 19.21
C VAL A 13 -12.60 -18.41 18.73
N ALA A 14 -13.01 -19.66 18.54
CA ALA A 14 -12.16 -20.74 18.06
C ALA A 14 -11.66 -20.46 16.64
N PHE A 15 -10.33 -20.45 16.50
CA PHE A 15 -9.60 -20.35 15.24
C PHE A 15 -9.90 -21.59 14.36
N ARG A 16 -10.55 -21.39 13.21
CA ARG A 16 -10.76 -22.45 12.20
C ARG A 16 -9.48 -22.63 11.37
N PRO A 17 -8.93 -23.85 11.23
CA PRO A 17 -7.76 -24.08 10.41
C PRO A 17 -8.12 -24.13 8.91
N GLU A 18 -7.31 -23.37 8.16
CA GLU A 18 -6.86 -23.53 6.77
C GLU A 18 -7.82 -24.16 5.76
N LYS A 19 -8.45 -23.27 4.98
CA LYS A 19 -8.91 -23.58 3.62
C LYS A 19 -7.66 -23.96 2.81
N LYS A 20 -7.54 -25.25 2.41
CA LYS A 20 -6.50 -25.72 1.49
C LYS A 20 -6.47 -24.82 0.25
N MET A 21 -5.45 -23.97 0.14
CA MET A 21 -5.19 -23.19 -1.06
C MET A 21 -4.97 -24.15 -2.23
N ALA A 22 -5.61 -23.86 -3.36
CA ALA A 22 -5.35 -24.56 -4.60
C ALA A 22 -3.85 -24.46 -4.93
N PRO A 23 -3.25 -25.45 -5.60
CA PRO A 23 -1.84 -25.39 -5.97
C PRO A 23 -1.58 -24.13 -6.79
N ALA A 24 -0.66 -23.29 -6.30
CA ALA A 24 -0.23 -22.08 -6.97
C ALA A 24 0.17 -22.43 -8.42
N ASN A 25 -0.36 -21.66 -9.36
CA ASN A 25 -0.02 -21.79 -10.77
C ASN A 25 1.51 -21.67 -10.90
N LYS A 26 2.16 -22.63 -11.56
CA LYS A 26 3.64 -22.81 -11.52
C LYS A 26 4.43 -21.69 -12.22
N ASP A 27 3.73 -20.74 -12.82
CA ASP A 27 4.32 -19.64 -13.58
C ASP A 27 4.35 -18.31 -12.82
N ALA A 28 3.95 -18.29 -11.55
CA ALA A 28 3.98 -17.08 -10.73
C ALA A 28 5.36 -16.84 -10.11
N VAL A 29 6.05 -15.78 -10.56
CA VAL A 29 7.23 -15.26 -9.87
C VAL A 29 6.78 -14.65 -8.54
N GLY A 30 7.23 -15.22 -7.43
CA GLY A 30 6.97 -14.69 -6.10
C GLY A 30 7.81 -13.44 -5.83
N ILE A 31 7.19 -12.40 -5.28
CA ILE A 31 7.92 -11.26 -4.72
C ILE A 31 8.20 -11.59 -3.25
N ALA A 32 9.47 -11.76 -2.90
CA ALA A 32 9.87 -11.98 -1.51
C ALA A 32 9.91 -10.65 -0.76
N VAL A 33 9.34 -10.64 0.44
CA VAL A 33 9.41 -9.49 1.35
C VAL A 33 10.85 -9.40 1.90
N PRO A 34 11.47 -8.21 1.85
CA PRO A 34 12.85 -8.02 2.30
C PRO A 34 13.01 -8.33 3.81
N THR A 35 14.16 -8.91 4.18
CA THR A 35 14.54 -9.15 5.58
C THR A 35 15.11 -7.91 6.27
N THR A 36 15.51 -6.91 5.47
CA THR A 36 15.93 -5.59 5.94
C THR A 36 14.71 -4.72 6.19
N GLY A 37 14.71 -3.94 7.27
CA GLY A 37 13.64 -2.98 7.55
C GLY A 37 13.49 -1.92 6.46
N PHE A 38 12.42 -1.12 6.55
CA PHE A 38 12.15 -0.02 5.62
C PHE A 38 13.16 1.12 5.79
N ARG A 39 13.64 1.70 4.68
CA ARG A 39 14.52 2.88 4.71
C ARG A 39 13.84 4.08 5.36
N ARG A 40 12.54 4.20 5.15
CA ARG A 40 11.70 5.26 5.72
C ARG A 40 10.57 4.68 6.55
N PHE A 41 10.43 5.18 7.77
CA PHE A 41 9.26 4.93 8.63
C PHE A 41 8.68 6.28 9.06
N MET A 42 7.41 6.51 8.79
CA MET A 42 6.77 7.80 9.05
C MET A 42 5.27 7.60 9.32
N PHE A 43 4.71 8.44 10.19
CA PHE A 43 3.26 8.61 10.29
C PHE A 43 2.83 9.82 9.43
N PHE A 44 1.75 9.73 8.68
CA PHE A 44 1.18 10.84 7.93
C PHE A 44 -0.30 11.05 8.28
N ASN A 45 -0.74 12.30 8.21
CA ASN A 45 -2.14 12.71 8.41
C ASN A 45 -2.60 13.76 7.39
N ARG A 46 -1.71 14.13 6.46
CA ARG A 46 -1.99 14.97 5.30
C ARG A 46 -1.33 14.34 4.08
N PHE A 47 -1.91 14.57 2.91
CA PHE A 47 -1.32 14.14 1.66
C PHE A 47 -1.86 14.98 0.51
N THR A 48 -1.14 14.95 -0.60
CA THR A 48 -1.50 15.59 -1.87
C THR A 48 -1.23 14.57 -2.97
N VAL A 49 -2.12 14.51 -3.95
CA VAL A 49 -1.97 13.68 -5.15
C VAL A 49 -1.94 14.59 -6.36
N GLU A 50 -0.85 14.56 -7.10
CA GLU A 50 -0.61 15.33 -8.32
C GLU A 50 -0.45 14.34 -9.47
N ARG A 51 -1.05 14.63 -10.63
CA ARG A 51 -0.94 13.80 -11.83
C ARG A 51 -0.26 14.60 -12.92
N GLU A 52 0.75 14.01 -13.54
CA GLU A 52 1.54 14.67 -14.58
C GLU A 52 2.12 13.60 -15.51
N GLU A 53 1.89 13.74 -16.82
CA GLU A 53 2.54 12.93 -17.88
C GLU A 53 2.50 11.40 -17.67
N GLY A 54 1.38 10.84 -17.21
CA GLY A 54 1.24 9.40 -16.97
C GLY A 54 1.88 8.90 -15.67
N PHE A 55 2.26 9.82 -14.79
CA PHE A 55 2.73 9.55 -13.44
C PHE A 55 1.81 10.20 -12.40
N VAL A 56 1.76 9.57 -11.24
CA VAL A 56 1.07 10.09 -10.06
C VAL A 56 2.10 10.32 -8.97
N ARG A 57 2.26 11.59 -8.60
CA ARG A 57 3.07 12.01 -7.48
C ARG A 57 2.21 12.10 -6.23
N ILE A 58 2.65 11.45 -5.16
CA ILE A 58 1.99 11.43 -3.87
C ILE A 58 2.93 12.04 -2.85
N LEU A 59 2.48 13.12 -2.22
CA LEU A 59 3.20 13.80 -1.15
C LEU A 59 2.50 13.47 0.15
N PHE A 60 3.27 13.04 1.14
CA PHE A 60 2.80 12.71 2.49
C PHE A 60 3.36 13.72 3.48
N GLY A 61 2.49 14.17 4.38
CA GLY A 61 2.84 15.12 5.44
C GLY A 61 2.35 14.64 6.81
N ASN A 62 3.20 14.80 7.81
CA ASN A 62 2.82 14.72 9.21
C ASN A 62 2.71 16.13 9.75
N VAL A 63 1.49 16.62 9.98
CA VAL A 63 1.27 17.95 10.58
C VAL A 63 0.78 17.81 12.01
N ASN A 64 1.25 18.68 12.89
CA ASN A 64 0.74 18.73 14.25
C ASN A 64 -0.62 19.46 14.32
N LYS A 65 -1.18 19.60 15.53
CA LYS A 65 -2.46 20.32 15.75
C LYS A 65 -2.42 21.80 15.37
N ALA A 66 -1.23 22.42 15.36
CA ALA A 66 -1.01 23.79 14.92
C ALA A 66 -0.76 23.90 13.40
N ASN A 67 -1.00 22.81 12.65
CA ASN A 67 -0.77 22.71 11.21
C ASN A 67 0.68 22.96 10.77
N VAL A 68 1.64 22.73 11.66
CA VAL A 68 3.08 22.79 11.36
C VAL A 68 3.53 21.42 10.88
N LEU A 69 4.22 21.39 9.73
CA LEU A 69 4.82 20.20 9.15
C LEU A 69 5.97 19.70 10.02
N GLN A 70 5.83 18.50 10.56
CA GLN A 70 6.84 17.82 11.37
C GLN A 70 7.71 16.89 10.53
N ASP A 71 7.11 16.23 9.55
CA ASP A 71 7.82 15.31 8.67
C ASP A 71 7.12 15.19 7.30
N ALA A 72 7.89 14.84 6.27
CA ALA A 72 7.39 14.70 4.91
C ALA A 72 8.08 13.58 4.13
N TYR A 73 7.35 13.01 3.17
CA TYR A 73 7.88 12.01 2.24
C TYR A 73 7.14 12.12 0.91
N GLY A 74 7.85 12.03 -0.21
CA GLY A 74 7.28 12.07 -1.55
C GLY A 74 7.56 10.78 -2.29
N THR A 75 6.59 10.31 -3.07
CA THR A 75 6.79 9.20 -4.01
C THR A 75 6.13 9.51 -5.34
N VAL A 76 6.67 8.94 -6.41
CA VAL A 76 6.02 8.88 -7.73
C VAL A 76 5.77 7.41 -8.07
N ILE A 77 4.62 7.15 -8.69
CA ILE A 77 4.23 5.85 -9.23
C ILE A 77 3.64 6.05 -10.63
N SER A 78 3.86 5.13 -11.56
CA SER A 78 3.25 5.24 -12.89
C SER A 78 1.74 4.98 -12.82
N GLU A 79 0.97 5.63 -13.70
CA GLU A 79 -0.46 5.37 -13.81
C GLU A 79 -0.76 3.93 -14.21
N MET A 80 0.09 3.34 -15.06
CA MET A 80 -0.01 1.93 -15.44
C MET A 80 0.07 1.01 -14.22
N GLU A 81 1.02 1.24 -13.31
CA GLU A 81 1.16 0.45 -12.09
C GLU A 81 -0.04 0.67 -11.16
N LEU A 82 -0.53 1.91 -11.03
CA LEU A 82 -1.73 2.18 -10.26
C LEU A 82 -2.95 1.43 -10.80
N GLU A 83 -3.15 1.36 -12.11
CA GLU A 83 -4.25 0.59 -12.69
C GLU A 83 -4.13 -0.91 -12.42
N VAL A 84 -2.90 -1.47 -12.38
CA VAL A 84 -2.66 -2.85 -11.96
C VAL A 84 -3.03 -3.06 -10.48
N LEU A 85 -2.76 -2.08 -9.61
CA LEU A 85 -3.06 -2.13 -8.18
C LEU A 85 -4.52 -1.84 -7.83
N LYS A 86 -5.30 -1.30 -8.77
CA LYS A 86 -6.66 -0.82 -8.53
C LYS A 86 -7.61 -1.90 -8.01
N PRO A 87 -7.69 -3.12 -8.57
CA PRO A 87 -8.63 -4.13 -8.07
C PRO A 87 -8.39 -4.48 -6.60
N SER A 88 -7.14 -4.80 -6.23
CA SER A 88 -6.80 -5.17 -4.86
C SER A 88 -6.97 -4.00 -3.88
N THR A 89 -6.66 -2.78 -4.31
CA THR A 89 -6.81 -1.59 -3.45
C THR A 89 -8.27 -1.20 -3.26
N MET A 90 -9.12 -1.39 -4.27
CA MET A 90 -10.55 -1.13 -4.18
C MET A 90 -11.28 -2.20 -3.37
N ASP A 91 -10.88 -3.48 -3.49
CA ASP A 91 -11.38 -4.55 -2.62
C ASP A 91 -11.05 -4.28 -1.15
N TYR A 92 -9.81 -3.85 -0.89
CA TYR A 92 -9.37 -3.40 0.42
C TYR A 92 -10.21 -2.23 0.95
N LEU A 93 -10.46 -1.21 0.13
CA LEU A 93 -11.32 -0.08 0.50
C LEU A 93 -12.75 -0.51 0.80
N GLY A 94 -13.32 -1.41 0.00
CA GLY A 94 -14.67 -1.95 0.19
C GLY A 94 -14.84 -2.66 1.53
N ALA A 95 -13.81 -3.38 1.98
CA ALA A 95 -13.81 -4.05 3.29
C ALA A 95 -13.77 -3.09 4.49
N GLN A 96 -13.41 -1.82 4.28
CA GLN A 96 -13.31 -0.81 5.34
C GLN A 96 -14.59 0.00 5.55
N GLY A 97 -15.58 -0.13 4.66
CA GLY A 97 -16.82 0.62 4.69
C GLY A 97 -16.72 2.01 4.08
N THR A 98 -17.84 2.75 4.15
CA THR A 98 -17.98 4.05 3.48
C THR A 98 -17.54 5.19 4.38
N LEU A 99 -16.54 5.94 3.94
CA LEU A 99 -16.20 7.25 4.49
C LEU A 99 -17.10 8.32 3.87
N LEU A 100 -17.71 9.18 4.67
CA LEU A 100 -18.63 10.23 4.15
C LEU A 100 -17.96 11.59 4.03
N ASP A 101 -16.88 11.81 4.76
CA ASP A 101 -16.22 13.11 4.80
C ASP A 101 -15.41 13.39 3.53
N ALA A 102 -15.06 14.66 3.32
CA ALA A 102 -14.13 15.07 2.29
C ALA A 102 -12.68 15.01 2.81
N PRO A 103 -11.69 14.70 1.95
CA PRO A 103 -10.29 14.78 2.33
C PRO A 103 -9.92 16.18 2.79
N THR A 104 -9.08 16.27 3.84
CA THR A 104 -8.46 17.56 4.18
C THR A 104 -7.48 17.95 3.09
N LEU A 105 -7.73 19.08 2.42
CA LEU A 105 -6.79 19.62 1.43
C LEU A 105 -5.49 20.02 2.11
N TRP A 106 -4.37 19.64 1.49
CA TRP A 106 -3.04 20.01 1.93
C TRP A 106 -2.16 20.24 0.71
N GLN A 107 -1.23 21.17 0.88
CA GLN A 107 -0.15 21.45 -0.06
C GLN A 107 1.11 21.72 0.77
N PRO A 108 2.26 21.14 0.41
CA PRO A 108 3.49 21.39 1.13
C PRO A 108 3.97 22.82 0.88
N ALA A 109 4.57 23.43 1.91
CA ALA A 109 5.09 24.80 1.81
C ALA A 109 6.41 24.90 1.01
N GLY A 110 7.01 23.76 0.66
CA GLY A 110 8.30 23.68 -0.01
C GLY A 110 8.52 22.34 -0.70
N PRO A 111 9.66 22.17 -1.39
CA PRO A 111 9.97 20.96 -2.12
C PRO A 111 10.14 19.77 -1.16
N ILE A 112 9.52 18.64 -1.51
CA ILE A 112 9.67 17.37 -0.79
C ILE A 112 10.49 16.41 -1.66
N PRO A 113 11.59 15.83 -1.13
CA PRO A 113 12.33 14.77 -1.81
C PRO A 113 11.39 13.65 -2.23
N THR A 114 11.47 13.28 -3.49
CA THR A 114 10.53 12.34 -4.11
C THR A 114 11.31 11.13 -4.62
N GLU A 115 10.89 9.94 -4.21
CA GLU A 115 11.47 8.68 -4.70
C GLU A 115 10.51 8.00 -5.69
N VAL A 116 10.99 7.05 -6.49
CA VAL A 116 10.15 6.32 -7.46
C VAL A 116 9.81 4.96 -6.88
N ALA A 117 8.53 4.77 -6.55
CA ALA A 117 7.97 3.49 -6.18
C ALA A 117 7.29 2.86 -7.40
N ASN A 118 7.40 1.55 -7.53
CA ASN A 118 6.73 0.79 -8.58
C ASN A 118 5.90 -0.36 -8.03
N HIS A 119 5.69 -0.39 -6.73
CA HIS A 119 4.71 -1.25 -6.11
C HIS A 119 4.25 -0.64 -4.79
N MET A 120 2.95 -0.75 -4.50
CA MET A 120 2.34 -0.23 -3.29
C MET A 120 1.40 -1.26 -2.70
N VAL A 121 1.54 -1.50 -1.40
CA VAL A 121 0.69 -2.42 -0.63
C VAL A 121 0.03 -1.66 0.51
N MET A 122 -1.23 -1.94 0.77
CA MET A 122 -1.96 -1.34 1.90
C MET A 122 -2.45 -2.42 2.85
N ALA A 123 -2.34 -2.15 4.14
CA ALA A 123 -2.78 -3.02 5.21
C ALA A 123 -3.39 -2.20 6.36
N ARG A 124 -4.19 -2.86 7.21
CA ARG A 124 -4.84 -2.23 8.36
C ARG A 124 -4.67 -3.09 9.61
N HIS A 125 -4.36 -2.42 10.71
CA HIS A 125 -4.28 -3.00 12.05
C HIS A 125 -5.11 -2.15 13.02
N GLY A 126 -6.35 -2.56 13.28
CA GLY A 126 -7.27 -1.82 14.15
C GLY A 126 -7.66 -0.46 13.55
N SER A 127 -7.26 0.64 14.21
CA SER A 127 -7.48 2.03 13.77
C SER A 127 -6.34 2.61 12.94
N ILE A 128 -5.21 1.89 12.84
CA ILE A 128 -4.02 2.31 12.12
C ILE A 128 -4.00 1.61 10.76
N ALA A 129 -3.75 2.41 9.73
CA ALA A 129 -3.54 1.98 8.36
C ALA A 129 -2.05 2.08 8.01
N GLU A 130 -1.57 1.14 7.21
CA GLU A 130 -0.20 1.05 6.71
C GLU A 130 -0.22 1.11 5.18
N THR A 131 0.57 2.01 4.62
CA THR A 131 0.88 2.10 3.18
C THR A 131 2.36 1.78 3.04
N ILE A 132 2.65 0.71 2.31
CA ILE A 132 3.99 0.18 2.12
C ILE A 132 4.40 0.41 0.67
N LEU A 133 5.57 0.99 0.48
CA LEU A 133 6.12 1.33 -0.83
C LEU A 133 7.39 0.54 -1.09
N TYR A 134 7.46 -0.05 -2.27
CA TYR A 134 8.59 -0.84 -2.71
C TYR A 134 9.13 -0.34 -4.05
N SER A 135 10.42 -0.62 -4.25
CA SER A 135 11.08 -0.53 -5.55
C SER A 135 11.50 -1.92 -6.00
N ILE A 136 10.97 -2.38 -7.12
CA ILE A 136 11.31 -3.65 -7.76
C ILE A 136 12.30 -3.35 -8.89
N SER A 137 13.51 -3.89 -8.79
CA SER A 137 14.53 -3.68 -9.82
C SER A 137 14.22 -4.47 -11.10
N PHE A 138 14.00 -3.76 -12.20
CA PHE A 138 13.79 -4.38 -13.52
C PHE A 138 15.01 -5.20 -13.98
N CYS A 139 16.22 -4.70 -13.74
CA CYS A 139 17.45 -5.44 -14.05
C CYS A 139 17.52 -6.78 -13.30
N SER A 140 17.07 -6.79 -12.04
CA SER A 140 17.01 -8.02 -11.23
C SER A 140 15.96 -8.99 -11.77
N ALA A 141 14.80 -8.49 -12.21
CA ALA A 141 13.78 -9.31 -12.86
C ALA A 141 14.28 -9.94 -14.18
N LEU A 142 14.99 -9.16 -15.01
CA LEU A 142 15.58 -9.67 -16.25
C LEU A 142 16.69 -10.70 -16.00
N ALA A 143 17.54 -10.49 -14.99
CA ALA A 143 18.58 -11.45 -14.63
C ALA A 143 17.96 -12.79 -14.22
N LEU A 144 16.94 -12.77 -13.36
CA LEU A 144 16.20 -13.97 -12.96
C LEU A 144 15.54 -14.67 -14.16
N SER A 145 14.97 -13.91 -15.09
CA SER A 145 14.36 -14.47 -16.31
C SER A 145 15.38 -15.18 -17.21
N ARG A 146 16.60 -14.63 -17.33
CA ARG A 146 17.70 -15.25 -18.10
C ARG A 146 18.23 -16.50 -17.41
N GLU A 147 18.34 -16.50 -16.09
CA GLU A 147 18.79 -17.68 -15.34
C GLU A 147 17.77 -18.83 -15.43
N ALA A 148 16.48 -18.50 -15.41
CA ALA A 148 15.39 -19.47 -15.57
C ALA A 148 15.37 -20.15 -16.95
N SER A 149 15.86 -19.50 -18.01
CA SER A 149 15.90 -20.08 -19.36
C SER A 149 17.12 -20.98 -19.61
N VAL A 150 18.18 -20.87 -18.80
CA VAL A 150 19.43 -21.62 -18.97
C VAL A 150 19.46 -22.89 -18.10
N GLN A 151 18.73 -22.94 -16.98
CA GLN A 151 18.70 -24.11 -16.11
C GLN A 151 17.58 -25.08 -16.50
N GLU A 152 17.93 -26.29 -16.95
CA GLU A 152 16.97 -27.40 -17.07
C GLU A 152 16.29 -27.68 -15.72
N PRO A 153 15.01 -28.11 -15.72
CA PRO A 153 14.17 -28.22 -14.54
C PRO A 153 14.67 -29.29 -13.57
N LYS A 154 15.65 -28.94 -12.74
CA LYS A 154 16.04 -29.75 -11.58
C LYS A 154 14.89 -29.69 -10.57
N LYS A 155 14.26 -30.85 -10.37
CA LYS A 155 13.01 -31.10 -9.60
C LYS A 155 12.88 -30.51 -8.19
N HIS A 156 13.88 -29.81 -7.63
CA HIS A 156 13.84 -29.31 -6.25
C HIS A 156 14.50 -27.94 -6.00
N ALA A 157 14.83 -27.14 -7.02
CA ALA A 157 15.27 -25.76 -6.79
C ALA A 157 14.05 -24.87 -6.54
N GLY A 158 14.00 -24.19 -5.40
CA GLY A 158 12.90 -23.29 -5.03
C GLY A 158 12.62 -22.24 -6.10
N VAL A 159 11.36 -21.78 -6.17
CA VAL A 159 10.94 -20.75 -7.14
C VAL A 159 11.86 -19.53 -7.01
N PRO A 160 12.47 -19.05 -8.11
CA PRO A 160 13.30 -17.84 -8.08
C PRO A 160 12.43 -16.66 -7.64
N ASN A 161 12.75 -16.11 -6.46
CA ASN A 161 12.00 -15.00 -5.89
C ASN A 161 12.68 -13.69 -6.27
N LEU A 162 11.89 -12.74 -6.78
CA LEU A 162 12.33 -11.38 -6.99
C LEU A 162 12.26 -10.64 -5.65
N PHE A 163 13.38 -10.09 -5.20
CA PHE A 163 13.42 -9.29 -3.98
C PHE A 163 13.04 -7.85 -4.30
N ALA A 164 12.01 -7.36 -3.62
CA ALA A 164 11.65 -5.95 -3.65
C ALA A 164 12.45 -5.16 -2.61
N ASP A 165 12.92 -3.97 -2.98
CA ASP A 165 13.64 -3.05 -2.09
C ASP A 165 12.61 -2.26 -1.25
N PRO A 166 12.64 -2.35 0.10
CA PRO A 166 11.66 -1.71 0.95
C PRO A 166 11.97 -0.23 1.10
N MET A 167 11.19 0.62 0.44
CA MET A 167 11.42 2.06 0.46
C MET A 167 10.84 2.68 1.73
N ALA A 168 9.53 2.56 1.92
CA ALA A 168 8.83 3.25 3.00
C ALA A 168 7.69 2.43 3.60
N LEU A 169 7.58 2.49 4.92
CA LEU A 169 6.40 2.08 5.68
C LEU A 169 5.76 3.33 6.28
N LEU A 170 4.61 3.71 5.71
CA LEU A 170 3.88 4.90 6.07
C LEU A 170 2.63 4.52 6.87
N ARG A 171 2.48 5.03 8.08
CA ARG A 171 1.30 4.81 8.92
C ARG A 171 0.37 6.01 8.88
N SER A 172 -0.94 5.78 8.99
CA SER A 172 -1.93 6.86 9.05
C SER A 172 -3.18 6.44 9.83
N PRO A 173 -4.04 7.39 10.23
CA PRO A 173 -5.41 7.05 10.59
C PRO A 173 -6.13 6.44 9.40
N LEU A 174 -6.99 5.45 9.65
CA LEU A 174 -7.74 4.76 8.62
C LEU A 174 -8.44 5.70 7.63
N ALA A 175 -9.09 6.76 8.12
CA ALA A 175 -9.79 7.74 7.30
C ALA A 175 -8.86 8.45 6.28
N ALA A 176 -7.62 8.74 6.67
CA ALA A 176 -6.67 9.39 5.78
C ALA A 176 -6.26 8.45 4.62
N GLN A 177 -6.03 7.16 4.91
CA GLN A 177 -5.72 6.18 3.86
C GLN A 177 -6.92 5.94 2.93
N GLN A 178 -8.14 5.88 3.46
CA GLN A 178 -9.36 5.76 2.65
C GLN A 178 -9.51 6.93 1.67
N HIS A 179 -9.29 8.16 2.13
CA HIS A 179 -9.29 9.33 1.27
C HIS A 179 -8.19 9.28 0.21
N LEU A 180 -7.00 8.82 0.58
CA LEU A 180 -5.88 8.64 -0.35
C LEU A 180 -6.27 7.69 -1.48
N ILE A 181 -6.80 6.51 -1.16
CA ILE A 181 -7.25 5.53 -2.16
C ILE A 181 -8.27 6.16 -3.12
N ARG A 182 -9.27 6.86 -2.59
CA ARG A 182 -10.28 7.53 -3.41
C ARG A 182 -9.66 8.53 -4.38
N LEU A 183 -8.74 9.36 -3.92
CA LEU A 183 -8.06 10.35 -4.77
C LEU A 183 -7.13 9.69 -5.80
N LEU A 184 -6.48 8.58 -5.45
CA LEU A 184 -5.65 7.80 -6.35
C LEU A 184 -6.44 7.16 -7.50
N PHE A 185 -7.74 6.93 -7.36
CA PHE A 185 -8.57 6.29 -8.38
C PHE A 185 -9.74 7.14 -8.88
N ALA A 186 -9.87 8.39 -8.44
CA ALA A 186 -10.93 9.31 -8.87
C ALA A 186 -10.84 9.69 -10.36
N ALA A 187 -9.65 9.70 -10.95
CA ALA A 187 -9.42 10.18 -12.33
C ALA A 187 -9.84 9.19 -13.44
N GLY A 188 -10.42 8.04 -13.08
CA GLY A 188 -11.02 7.12 -14.06
C GLY A 188 -12.36 7.61 -14.61
N GLU A 189 -12.96 8.66 -14.03
CA GLU A 189 -14.05 9.39 -14.67
C GLU A 189 -13.45 10.54 -15.49
N PRO A 190 -13.75 10.65 -16.79
CA PRO A 190 -13.26 11.74 -17.61
C PRO A 190 -13.69 13.05 -16.98
N SER A 191 -12.71 13.89 -16.61
CA SER A 191 -13.01 15.22 -16.11
C SER A 191 -13.76 15.97 -17.22
N LEU A 192 -15.03 16.29 -16.98
CA LEU A 192 -15.85 17.10 -17.90
C LEU A 192 -15.33 18.55 -18.05
N LEU A 193 -14.14 18.85 -17.53
CA LEU A 193 -13.52 20.17 -17.47
C LEU A 193 -12.52 20.42 -18.61
N GLU A 194 -12.21 19.44 -19.47
CA GLU A 194 -11.43 19.65 -20.71
C GLU A 194 -12.29 20.11 -21.91
N LYS A 195 -13.44 20.73 -21.65
CA LYS A 195 -14.16 21.51 -22.67
C LYS A 195 -14.11 22.98 -22.33
N ARG A 196 -12.97 23.63 -22.54
CA ARG A 196 -12.88 25.09 -22.71
C ARG A 196 -11.84 25.44 -23.75
#